data_AF-A0A9X6FNZ8-F1
#
_entry.id   AF-A0A9X6FNZ8-F1
#
_cell.length_a   1.000
_cell.length_b   1.000
_cell.length_c   1.000
_cell.angle_alpha   90.00
_cell.angle_beta   90.00
_cell.angle_gamma   90.00
#
_symmetry.space_group_name_H-M   'P 1'
#
loop_
_entity.id
_entity.type
_entity.pdbx_description
1 polymer ?
#
loop_
_entity_poly.entity_id
_entity_poly.type
_entity_poly.pdbx_seq_one_letter_code
_entity_poly.pdbx_strand_id
1 'polypeptide(L)'
;MNMARMSKKKKIEMLDVARDEERNRIIKLLTEDDNFTPSLEPLIDNYLDAFIIYKTMFEEWKADGFAPTKTHKNKAGAVNEMKHPLAQQVETWNDKKNKMLEALGMTNKGKSVQKTPKNAGNIQSNEPKDELAAHRNKWRKTQ
;
A
#
# COMPACT_ATOMS: atom_id res chain seq x y z
N MET A 1 -4.29 25.71 -1.92
CA MET A 1 -3.77 26.30 -3.17
C MET A 1 -3.92 25.24 -4.27
N ASN A 2 -4.53 25.54 -5.42
CA ASN A 2 -4.91 24.52 -6.41
C ASN A 2 -3.73 24.16 -7.33
N MET A 3 -3.27 22.90 -7.34
CA MET A 3 -2.08 22.47 -8.11
C MET A 3 -2.25 22.63 -9.63
N ALA A 4 -3.50 22.65 -10.11
CA ALA A 4 -3.83 22.83 -11.52
C ALA A 4 -3.47 24.21 -12.09
N ARG A 5 -3.30 25.24 -11.25
CA ARG A 5 -3.06 26.63 -11.67
C ARG A 5 -1.60 27.10 -11.48
N MET A 6 -0.69 26.20 -11.14
CA MET A 6 0.71 26.55 -10.86
C MET A 6 1.64 26.27 -12.04
N SER A 7 2.82 26.88 -12.04
CA SER A 7 3.87 26.57 -13.01
C SER A 7 4.36 25.12 -12.82
N LYS A 8 4.81 24.49 -13.92
CA LYS A 8 5.33 23.11 -13.90
C LYS A 8 6.43 22.91 -12.85
N LYS A 9 7.36 23.87 -12.75
CA LYS A 9 8.45 23.84 -11.77
C LYS A 9 7.93 23.80 -10.33
N LYS A 10 6.98 24.67 -9.99
CA LYS A 10 6.39 24.72 -8.65
C LYS A 10 5.56 23.47 -8.33
N LYS A 11 4.93 22.86 -9.34
CA LYS A 11 4.22 21.58 -9.19
C LYS A 11 5.19 20.45 -8.83
N ILE A 12 6.34 20.37 -9.52
CA ILE A 12 7.38 19.37 -9.24
C ILE A 12 7.93 19.53 -7.83
N GLU A 13 8.33 20.75 -7.45
CA GLU A 13 8.86 21.04 -6.11
C GLU A 13 7.88 20.64 -5.00
N MET A 14 6.58 20.93 -5.16
CA MET A 14 5.57 20.49 -4.19
C MET A 14 5.36 18.98 -4.15
N LEU A 15 5.57 18.28 -5.26
CA LEU A 15 5.48 16.82 -5.31
C LEU A 15 6.71 16.18 -4.67
N ASP A 16 7.91 16.75 -4.85
CA ASP A 16 9.14 16.29 -4.21
C ASP A 16 9.03 16.43 -2.69
N VAL A 17 8.59 17.60 -2.20
CA VAL A 17 8.33 17.80 -0.76
C VAL A 17 7.32 16.79 -0.23
N ALA A 18 6.20 16.59 -0.93
CA ALA A 18 5.19 15.60 -0.52
C ALA A 18 5.74 14.17 -0.52
N ARG A 19 6.65 13.84 -1.45
CA ARG A 19 7.31 12.53 -1.52
C ARG A 19 8.21 12.32 -0.31
N ASP A 20 8.99 13.31 0.06
CA ASP A 20 9.92 13.23 1.19
C ASP A 20 9.19 13.19 2.53
N GLU A 21 8.14 14.01 2.69
CA GLU A 21 7.27 13.98 3.87
C GLU A 21 6.63 12.59 4.06
N GLU A 22 6.09 12.01 2.98
CA GLU A 22 5.48 10.69 3.05
C GLU A 22 6.52 9.58 3.26
N ARG A 23 7.72 9.69 2.66
CA ARG A 23 8.83 8.75 2.90
C ARG A 23 9.19 8.72 4.38
N ASN A 24 9.39 9.89 4.97
CA ASN A 24 9.72 10.03 6.39
C ASN A 24 8.60 9.47 7.28
N ARG A 25 7.33 9.70 6.92
CA ARG A 25 6.19 9.13 7.62
C ARG A 25 6.15 7.60 7.57
N ILE A 26 6.35 7.00 6.39
CA ILE A 26 6.35 5.54 6.22
C ILE A 26 7.51 4.89 6.99
N ILE A 27 8.72 5.43 6.87
CA ILE A 27 9.89 4.90 7.59
C ILE A 27 9.68 4.99 9.09
N LYS A 28 9.18 6.15 9.59
CA LYS A 28 8.86 6.32 11.00
C LYS A 28 7.86 5.26 11.49
N LEU A 29 6.75 5.06 10.79
CA LEU A 29 5.74 4.07 11.16
C LEU A 29 6.29 2.63 11.15
N LEU A 30 7.08 2.27 10.14
CA LEU A 30 7.72 0.96 10.06
C LEU A 30 8.75 0.75 11.18
N THR A 31 9.45 1.81 11.57
CA THR A 31 10.44 1.77 12.66
C THR A 31 9.75 1.65 14.01
N GLU A 32 8.67 2.40 14.25
CA GLU A 32 7.86 2.33 15.47
C GLU A 32 7.22 0.95 15.67
N ASP A 33 6.89 0.25 14.58
CA ASP A 33 6.35 -1.11 14.57
C ASP A 33 7.45 -2.20 14.60
N ASP A 34 8.75 -1.85 14.77
CA ASP A 34 9.90 -2.78 14.72
C ASP A 34 9.98 -3.59 13.39
N ASN A 35 9.40 -3.08 12.30
CA ASN A 35 9.26 -3.77 11.00
C ASN A 35 10.15 -3.19 9.88
N PHE A 36 10.85 -2.07 10.14
CA PHE A 36 11.72 -1.48 9.13
C PHE A 36 12.99 -2.30 8.92
N THR A 37 13.29 -2.61 7.67
CA THR A 37 14.58 -3.15 7.25
C THR A 37 15.06 -2.44 5.97
N PRO A 38 16.37 -2.27 5.76
CA PRO A 38 16.89 -1.62 4.55
C PRO A 38 16.46 -2.30 3.25
N SER A 39 16.15 -3.60 3.26
CA SER A 39 15.66 -4.32 2.08
C SER A 39 14.25 -3.90 1.65
N LEU A 40 13.51 -3.17 2.50
CA LEU A 40 12.20 -2.59 2.15
C LEU A 40 12.32 -1.30 1.33
N GLU A 41 13.50 -0.69 1.22
CA GLU A 41 13.66 0.59 0.50
C GLU A 41 13.11 0.56 -0.94
N PRO A 42 13.37 -0.46 -1.78
CA PRO A 42 12.78 -0.52 -3.12
C PRO A 42 11.25 -0.60 -3.11
N LEU A 43 10.67 -1.25 -2.08
CA LEU A 43 9.22 -1.36 -1.94
C LEU A 43 8.60 -0.03 -1.46
N ILE A 44 9.30 0.68 -0.58
CA ILE A 44 8.94 2.03 -0.16
C ILE A 44 8.98 2.98 -1.38
N ASP A 45 10.01 2.90 -2.21
CA ASP A 45 10.10 3.74 -3.42
C ASP A 45 8.94 3.47 -4.39
N ASN A 46 8.61 2.19 -4.63
CA ASN A 46 7.44 1.82 -5.45
C ASN A 46 6.11 2.35 -4.88
N TYR A 47 5.96 2.33 -3.55
CA TYR A 47 4.83 2.94 -2.87
C TYR A 47 4.79 4.45 -3.11
N LEU A 48 5.92 5.14 -2.95
CA LEU A 48 6.03 6.58 -3.12
C LEU A 48 5.71 7.01 -4.55
N ASP A 49 6.15 6.25 -5.55
CA ASP A 49 5.80 6.49 -6.95
C ASP A 49 4.29 6.38 -7.17
N ALA A 50 3.66 5.32 -6.65
CA ALA A 50 2.22 5.16 -6.71
C ALA A 50 1.48 6.29 -5.97
N PHE A 51 2.00 6.73 -4.83
CA PHE A 51 1.46 7.83 -4.03
C PHE A 51 1.50 9.16 -4.80
N ILE A 52 2.62 9.51 -5.42
CA ILE A 52 2.78 10.76 -6.17
C ILE A 52 1.87 10.80 -7.40
N ILE A 53 1.75 9.69 -8.13
CA ILE A 53 0.86 9.61 -9.28
C ILE A 53 -0.60 9.71 -8.82
N TYR A 54 -0.99 8.97 -7.77
CA TYR A 54 -2.31 9.09 -7.15
C TYR A 54 -2.63 10.53 -6.76
N LYS A 55 -1.73 11.20 -6.03
CA LYS A 55 -1.91 12.57 -5.57
C LYS A 55 -2.11 13.53 -6.74
N THR A 56 -1.32 13.37 -7.80
CA THR A 56 -1.41 14.22 -8.99
C THR A 56 -2.77 14.05 -9.69
N MET A 57 -3.19 12.81 -9.95
CA MET A 57 -4.46 12.52 -10.61
C MET A 57 -5.65 12.97 -9.75
N PHE A 58 -5.55 12.80 -8.42
CA PHE A 58 -6.59 13.21 -7.49
C PHE A 58 -6.76 14.72 -7.45
N GLU A 59 -5.68 15.50 -7.39
CA GLU A 59 -5.74 16.97 -7.40
C GLU A 59 -6.27 17.51 -8.73
N GLU A 60 -5.93 16.88 -9.85
CA GLU A 60 -6.49 17.25 -11.17
C GLU A 60 -7.98 16.93 -11.25
N TRP A 61 -8.41 15.77 -10.75
CA TRP A 61 -9.82 15.40 -10.72
C TRP A 61 -10.63 16.31 -9.77
N LYS A 62 -10.04 16.67 -8.63
CA LYS A 62 -10.62 17.64 -7.69
C LYS A 62 -10.75 19.03 -8.31
N ALA A 63 -9.75 19.46 -9.08
CA ALA A 63 -9.79 20.74 -9.77
C ALA A 63 -10.89 20.78 -10.85
N ASP A 64 -11.23 19.63 -11.42
CA ASP A 64 -12.36 19.41 -12.33
C ASP A 64 -13.70 19.18 -11.60
N GLY A 65 -13.75 19.44 -10.28
CA GLY A 65 -14.96 19.30 -9.48
C GLY A 65 -15.41 17.86 -9.26
N PHE A 66 -14.50 16.89 -9.37
CA PHE A 66 -14.79 15.46 -9.31
C PHE A 66 -15.82 15.00 -10.33
N ALA A 67 -15.72 15.50 -11.57
CA ALA A 67 -16.58 15.09 -12.67
C ALA A 67 -16.67 13.55 -12.75
N PRO A 68 -17.87 12.95 -12.63
CA PRO A 68 -18.01 11.50 -12.60
C PRO A 68 -17.87 10.89 -14.00
N THR A 69 -18.32 11.62 -15.02
CA THR A 69 -18.37 11.19 -16.42
C THR A 69 -17.76 12.24 -17.33
N LYS A 70 -17.36 11.80 -18.53
CA LYS A 70 -16.94 12.65 -19.64
C LYS A 70 -17.68 12.21 -20.89
N THR A 71 -18.21 13.17 -21.63
CA THR A 71 -18.86 12.89 -22.91
C THR A 71 -17.82 12.66 -24.00
N HIS A 72 -17.97 11.58 -24.77
CA HIS A 72 -17.15 11.26 -25.93
C HIS A 72 -18.03 11.10 -27.17
N LYS A 73 -17.74 11.88 -28.21
CA LYS A 73 -18.37 11.71 -29.52
C LYS A 73 -17.59 10.68 -30.32
N ASN A 74 -18.24 9.58 -30.70
CA ASN A 74 -17.61 8.54 -31.49
C ASN A 74 -17.50 8.94 -32.98
N LYS A 75 -16.79 8.13 -33.78
CA LYS A 75 -16.60 8.37 -35.22
C LYS A 75 -17.92 8.37 -36.02
N ALA A 76 -18.95 7.70 -35.53
CA ALA A 76 -20.29 7.66 -36.12
C ALA A 76 -21.18 8.85 -35.70
N GLY A 77 -20.67 9.78 -34.88
CA GLY A 77 -21.36 10.98 -34.45
C GLY A 77 -22.23 10.85 -33.20
N ALA A 78 -22.37 9.65 -32.63
CA ALA A 78 -23.10 9.44 -31.38
C ALA A 78 -22.27 9.94 -30.18
N VAL A 79 -22.94 10.56 -29.20
CA VAL A 79 -22.33 11.03 -27.96
C VAL A 79 -22.61 10.00 -26.87
N ASN A 80 -21.55 9.40 -26.34
CA ASN A 80 -21.63 8.46 -25.24
C ASN A 80 -21.05 9.08 -23.98
N GLU A 81 -21.68 8.83 -22.83
CA GLU A 81 -21.08 9.10 -21.54
C GLU A 81 -20.15 7.95 -21.15
N MET A 82 -18.93 8.28 -20.75
CA MET A 82 -17.98 7.33 -20.19
C MET A 82 -17.49 7.82 -18.85
N LYS A 83 -17.01 6.90 -18.01
CA LYS A 83 -16.37 7.25 -16.74
C LYS A 83 -15.24 8.24 -16.97
N HIS A 84 -15.11 9.20 -16.06
CA HIS A 84 -14.07 10.22 -16.19
C HIS A 84 -12.67 9.56 -16.16
N PRO A 85 -11.80 9.83 -17.15
CA PRO A 85 -10.48 9.19 -17.21
C PRO A 85 -9.64 9.41 -15.93
N LEU A 86 -9.71 10.59 -15.32
CA LEU A 86 -9.01 10.85 -14.06
C LEU A 86 -9.61 10.04 -12.90
N ALA A 87 -10.93 9.85 -12.85
CA ALA A 87 -11.55 9.00 -11.82
C ALA A 87 -11.04 7.55 -11.93
N GLN A 88 -10.94 7.03 -13.15
CA GLN A 88 -10.39 5.69 -13.40
C GLN A 88 -8.90 5.59 -13.02
N GLN A 89 -8.10 6.61 -13.32
CA GLN A 89 -6.68 6.65 -12.92
C GLN A 89 -6.53 6.74 -11.40
N VAL A 90 -7.32 7.58 -10.73
CA VAL A 90 -7.32 7.71 -9.26
C VAL A 90 -7.62 6.38 -8.59
N GLU A 91 -8.64 5.65 -9.04
CA GLU A 91 -8.96 4.31 -8.52
C GLU A 91 -7.79 3.33 -8.75
N THR A 92 -7.28 3.27 -9.98
CA THR A 92 -6.18 2.37 -10.35
C THR A 92 -4.93 2.59 -9.50
N TRP A 93 -4.55 3.86 -9.28
CA TRP A 93 -3.37 4.19 -8.49
C TRP A 93 -3.61 4.09 -6.99
N ASN A 94 -4.84 4.32 -6.52
CA ASN A 94 -5.20 4.04 -5.15
C ASN A 94 -5.07 2.54 -4.83
N ASP A 95 -5.52 1.67 -5.73
CA ASP A 95 -5.38 0.22 -5.56
C ASP A 95 -3.92 -0.23 -5.56
N LYS A 96 -3.10 0.30 -6.48
CA LYS A 96 -1.65 0.02 -6.48
C LYS A 96 -0.98 0.50 -5.20
N LYS A 97 -1.29 1.73 -4.77
CA LYS A 97 -0.78 2.29 -3.52
C LYS A 97 -1.15 1.41 -2.33
N ASN A 98 -2.40 0.95 -2.23
CA ASN A 98 -2.85 0.05 -1.16
C ASN A 98 -2.15 -1.31 -1.21
N LYS A 99 -1.95 -1.89 -2.40
CA LYS A 99 -1.19 -3.15 -2.56
C LYS A 99 0.26 -3.01 -2.08
N MET A 100 0.91 -1.88 -2.35
CA MET A 100 2.27 -1.64 -1.85
C MET A 100 2.29 -1.46 -0.32
N LEU A 101 1.29 -0.79 0.27
CA LEU A 101 1.14 -0.73 1.73
C LEU A 101 0.86 -2.11 2.34
N GLU A 102 0.10 -2.96 1.66
CA GLU A 102 -0.14 -4.35 2.07
C GLU A 102 1.17 -5.14 2.06
N ALA A 103 2.00 -4.99 1.01
CA ALA A 103 3.31 -5.62 0.92
C ALA A 103 4.30 -5.11 1.99
N LEU A 104 4.17 -3.85 2.43
CA LEU A 104 4.92 -3.28 3.55
C LEU A 104 4.40 -3.72 4.93
N GLY A 105 3.34 -4.54 5.00
CA GLY A 105 2.75 -4.97 6.27
C GLY A 105 2.02 -3.85 7.01
N MET A 106 1.73 -2.73 6.34
CA MET A 106 1.15 -1.52 6.94
C MET A 106 -0.37 -1.48 6.92
N THR A 107 -1.02 -2.58 6.52
CA THR A 107 -2.48 -2.69 6.55
C THR A 107 -2.94 -3.72 7.57
N ASN A 108 -4.18 -3.57 8.04
CA ASN A 108 -4.78 -4.50 8.99
C ASN A 108 -5.11 -5.87 8.39
N LYS A 109 -4.90 -6.09 7.07
CA LYS A 109 -5.29 -7.33 6.37
C LYS A 109 -4.44 -8.57 6.68
N GLY A 110 -3.41 -8.46 7.52
CA GLY A 110 -2.69 -9.60 8.09
C GLY A 110 -2.53 -9.54 9.61
N LYS A 111 -2.92 -8.42 10.24
CA LYS A 111 -2.90 -8.26 11.70
C LYS A 111 -4.20 -8.84 12.27
N SER A 112 -4.38 -10.17 12.17
CA SER A 112 -5.28 -10.85 13.11
C SER A 112 -4.80 -10.48 14.50
N VAL A 113 -5.69 -9.95 15.32
CA VAL A 113 -5.46 -9.45 16.68
C VAL A 113 -4.59 -10.41 17.50
N GLN A 114 -3.28 -10.25 17.43
CA GLN A 114 -2.30 -10.83 18.35
C GLN A 114 -1.18 -9.80 18.55
N LYS A 115 -1.54 -8.66 19.14
CA LYS A 115 -0.58 -7.92 19.96
C LYS A 115 -0.43 -8.71 21.26
N THR A 116 0.46 -9.69 21.28
CA THR A 116 0.98 -10.21 22.55
C THR A 116 1.99 -9.20 23.09
N PRO A 117 1.82 -8.71 24.33
CA PRO A 117 2.69 -7.70 24.92
C PRO A 117 4.09 -8.27 25.14
N LYS A 118 5.11 -7.41 24.99
CA LYS A 118 6.50 -7.66 25.40
C LYS A 118 6.51 -8.04 26.89
N ASN A 119 6.50 -9.33 27.20
CA ASN A 119 6.84 -9.86 28.52
C ASN A 119 8.16 -10.60 28.43
N ALA A 120 9.17 -10.01 29.07
CA ALA A 120 10.39 -10.68 29.45
C ALA A 120 10.08 -11.96 30.25
N GLY A 121 10.79 -13.04 29.95
CA GLY A 121 10.87 -14.23 30.79
C GLY A 121 9.99 -15.40 30.38
N ASN A 122 10.33 -16.10 29.28
CA ASN A 122 10.38 -17.56 29.30
C ASN A 122 11.18 -18.09 28.10
N ILE A 123 12.39 -18.56 28.34
CA ILE A 123 13.13 -19.38 27.38
C ILE A 123 12.44 -20.73 27.37
N GLN A 124 11.50 -20.95 26.44
CA GLN A 124 11.03 -22.29 26.13
C GLN A 124 11.99 -22.91 25.11
N SER A 125 12.76 -23.88 25.59
CA SER A 125 13.63 -24.77 24.84
C SER A 125 12.96 -25.25 23.55
N ASN A 126 13.55 -24.90 22.42
CA ASN A 126 13.14 -25.37 21.11
C ASN A 126 13.74 -26.76 20.87
N GLU A 127 13.17 -27.79 21.49
CA GLU A 127 13.43 -29.17 21.05
C GLU A 127 12.50 -29.50 19.88
N PRO A 128 13.01 -30.00 18.75
CA PRO A 128 12.17 -30.46 17.65
C PRO A 128 11.36 -31.67 18.13
N LYS A 129 10.05 -31.50 18.33
CA LYS A 129 9.14 -32.64 18.49
C LYS A 129 9.02 -33.33 17.14
N ASP A 130 9.74 -34.45 16.99
CA ASP A 130 9.61 -35.34 15.84
C ASP A 130 8.24 -36.03 15.85
N GLU A 131 7.29 -35.45 15.12
CA GLU A 131 5.91 -35.94 15.00
C GLU A 131 5.81 -37.36 14.41
N LEU A 132 6.84 -37.82 13.67
CA LEU A 132 6.88 -39.20 13.16
C LEU A 132 7.09 -40.23 14.27
N ALA A 133 7.83 -39.90 15.33
CA ALA A 133 8.10 -40.83 16.42
C ALA A 133 6.83 -41.16 17.21
N ALA A 134 5.97 -40.16 17.45
CA ALA A 134 4.67 -40.34 18.09
C ALA A 134 3.73 -41.20 17.23
N HIS A 135 3.76 -41.01 15.90
CA HIS A 135 2.96 -41.80 14.98
C HIS A 135 3.40 -43.27 14.95
N ARG A 136 4.72 -43.55 14.94
CA ARG A 136 5.27 -44.91 14.99
C ARG A 136 4.87 -45.67 16.26
N ASN A 137 4.87 -45.00 17.41
CA ASN A 137 4.52 -45.64 18.69
C ASN A 137 3.04 -46.03 18.81
N LYS A 138 2.14 -45.34 18.10
CA LYS A 138 0.70 -45.67 18.09
C LYS A 138 0.41 -47.00 17.39
N TRP A 139 1.16 -47.34 16.35
CA TRP A 139 0.93 -48.55 15.54
C TRP A 139 1.76 -49.76 15.99
N ARG A 140 2.77 -49.56 16.85
CA ARG A 140 3.65 -50.63 17.35
C ARG A 140 3.12 -51.36 18.60
N LYS A 141 1.99 -50.94 19.17
CA LYS A 141 1.36 -51.56 20.36
C LYS A 141 0.31 -52.64 20.03
N THR A 142 0.32 -53.18 18.80
CA THR A 142 -0.60 -54.23 18.37
C THR A 142 0.15 -55.47 17.88
N GLN A 143 1.05 -56.00 18.71
CA GLN A 143 1.56 -57.37 18.66
C GLN A 143 1.87 -57.81 20.09
#